data_AF-A0A2E7J9E0-F1
#
_entry.id   AF-A0A2E7J9E0-F1
#
_cell.length_a   1.000
_cell.length_b   1.000
_cell.length_c   1.000
_cell.angle_alpha   90.00
_cell.angle_beta   90.00
_cell.angle_gamma   90.00
#
_symmetry.space_group_name_H-M   'P 1'
#
loop_
_entity.id
_entity.type
_entity.pdbx_description
1 polymer ?
#
loop_
_entity_poly.entity_id
_entity_poly.type
_entity_poly.pdbx_seq_one_letter_code
_entity_poly.pdbx_strand_id
1 'polypeptide(L)'
;MRFFTLLATLILTLPAHAELTKSQVERWVASLEPVQHWIEENQDKVNKQDLMKPGKGGMSEMFSNALTELEKAGIADDFESVVKKQGYDSSEAWADDSGEITLAYLATTMEGKIPSRAAIEKQLGQVDASPLPAAQKNMMRNMLEGTLSMISEVENVPSGDKALIQPYIKKIEQQFGHAH
;
A
#
# COMPACT_ATOMS: atom_id res chain seq x y z
N MET A 1 55.70 12.59 -30.26
CA MET A 1 55.30 11.76 -29.10
C MET A 1 53.80 11.95 -28.90
N ARG A 2 53.02 10.87 -28.94
CA ARG A 2 51.54 10.90 -28.90
C ARG A 2 51.07 11.17 -27.47
N PHE A 3 50.34 12.25 -27.25
CA PHE A 3 49.63 12.52 -26.00
C PHE A 3 48.39 11.61 -25.94
N PHE A 4 48.31 10.77 -24.92
CA PHE A 4 47.16 9.94 -24.62
C PHE A 4 46.24 10.72 -23.67
N THR A 5 45.14 11.25 -24.19
CA THR A 5 44.11 11.90 -23.37
C THR A 5 43.09 10.85 -22.96
N LEU A 6 43.14 10.42 -21.69
CA LEU A 6 42.13 9.56 -21.06
C LEU A 6 40.89 10.41 -20.78
N LEU A 7 39.84 10.22 -21.57
CA LEU A 7 38.53 10.83 -21.34
C LEU A 7 37.77 9.94 -20.32
N ALA A 8 37.69 10.40 -19.07
CA ALA A 8 36.91 9.75 -18.03
C ALA A 8 35.42 10.11 -18.20
N THR A 9 34.62 9.15 -18.66
CA THR A 9 33.17 9.29 -18.79
C THR A 9 32.54 9.19 -17.40
N LEU A 10 32.18 10.34 -16.82
CA LEU A 10 31.40 10.41 -15.58
C LEU A 10 29.95 10.03 -15.91
N ILE A 11 29.54 8.81 -15.56
CA ILE A 11 28.14 8.39 -15.65
C ILE A 11 27.39 9.11 -14.52
N LEU A 12 26.64 10.18 -14.85
CA LEU A 12 25.66 10.75 -13.93
C LEU A 12 24.51 9.73 -13.79
N THR A 13 24.47 9.02 -12.67
CA THR A 13 23.26 8.30 -12.25
C THR A 13 22.25 9.34 -11.78
N LEU A 14 21.22 9.62 -12.60
CA LEU A 14 20.07 10.39 -12.13
C LEU A 14 19.42 9.63 -10.97
N PRO A 15 19.17 10.28 -9.82
CA PRO A 15 18.43 9.63 -8.75
C PRO A 15 17.05 9.25 -9.29
N ALA A 16 16.61 8.03 -9.01
CA ALA A 16 15.24 7.62 -9.31
C ALA A 16 14.29 8.64 -8.67
N HIS A 17 13.37 9.18 -9.45
CA HIS A 17 12.35 10.09 -8.93
C HIS A 17 11.49 9.30 -7.92
N ALA A 18 11.41 9.82 -6.71
CA ALA A 18 10.45 9.43 -5.69
C ALA A 18 9.24 10.38 -5.79
N GLU A 19 8.04 9.83 -5.76
CA GLU A 19 6.79 10.60 -5.63
C GLU A 19 6.53 10.90 -4.15
N LEU A 20 6.84 9.94 -3.27
CA LEU A 20 6.82 10.12 -1.83
C LEU A 20 7.97 11.02 -1.36
N THR A 21 7.67 11.83 -0.35
CA THR A 21 8.68 12.60 0.38
C THR A 21 9.08 11.92 1.67
N LYS A 22 10.31 12.16 2.11
CA LYS A 22 10.80 11.68 3.41
C LYS A 22 9.88 12.13 4.57
N SER A 23 9.37 13.36 4.52
CA SER A 23 8.46 13.90 5.52
C SER A 23 7.13 13.16 5.60
N GLN A 24 6.57 12.74 4.46
CA GLN A 24 5.36 11.91 4.44
C GLN A 24 5.60 10.58 5.15
N VAL A 25 6.68 9.88 4.79
CA VAL A 25 7.03 8.60 5.41
C VAL A 25 7.27 8.74 6.91
N GLU A 26 8.04 9.74 7.34
CA GLU A 26 8.34 9.95 8.76
C GLU A 26 7.09 10.30 9.57
N ARG A 27 6.22 11.15 9.04
CA ARG A 27 4.96 11.53 9.66
C ARG A 27 4.03 10.32 9.77
N TRP A 28 3.88 9.56 8.69
CA TRP A 28 3.05 8.36 8.68
C TRP A 28 3.54 7.33 9.68
N VAL A 29 4.85 7.03 9.69
CA VAL A 29 5.46 6.10 10.65
C VAL A 29 5.28 6.58 12.09
N ALA A 30 5.33 7.89 12.37
CA ALA A 30 5.06 8.44 13.69
C ALA A 30 3.57 8.31 14.08
N SER A 31 2.66 8.28 13.11
CA SER A 31 1.23 8.13 13.34
C SER A 31 0.79 6.70 13.68
N LEU A 32 1.59 5.68 13.36
CA LEU A 32 1.20 4.28 13.48
C LEU A 32 0.77 3.89 14.91
N GLU A 33 1.57 4.22 15.91
CA GLU A 33 1.28 3.88 17.31
C GLU A 33 0.03 4.61 17.85
N PRO A 34 -0.11 5.95 17.70
CA PRO A 34 -1.33 6.66 18.09
C PRO A 34 -2.60 6.16 17.39
N VAL A 35 -2.51 5.87 16.08
CA VAL A 35 -3.64 5.32 15.31
C VAL A 35 -3.98 3.92 15.79
N GLN A 36 -2.99 3.06 16.03
CA GLN A 36 -3.21 1.72 16.54
C GLN A 36 -3.91 1.74 17.91
N HIS A 37 -3.42 2.55 18.84
CA HIS A 37 -4.06 2.71 20.15
C HIS A 37 -5.53 3.16 20.02
N TRP A 38 -5.79 4.13 19.15
CA TRP A 38 -7.16 4.57 18.88
C TRP A 38 -8.03 3.44 18.28
N ILE A 39 -7.49 2.64 17.35
CA ILE A 39 -8.21 1.49 16.78
C ILE A 39 -8.55 0.49 17.89
N GLU A 40 -7.62 0.18 18.80
CA GLU A 40 -7.82 -0.75 19.91
C GLU A 40 -8.92 -0.28 20.88
N GLU A 41 -8.96 1.02 21.19
CA GLU A 41 -10.00 1.64 22.02
C GLU A 41 -11.38 1.68 21.36
N ASN A 42 -11.43 1.65 20.02
CA ASN A 42 -12.65 1.83 19.24
C ASN A 42 -13.08 0.56 18.46
N GLN A 43 -12.38 -0.56 18.62
CA GLN A 43 -12.58 -1.78 17.84
C GLN A 43 -13.98 -2.41 17.99
N ASP A 44 -14.68 -2.13 19.10
CA ASP A 44 -16.04 -2.63 19.34
C ASP A 44 -17.11 -1.80 18.61
N LYS A 45 -16.74 -0.63 18.07
CA LYS A 45 -17.66 0.29 17.40
C LYS A 45 -17.76 0.04 15.89
N VAL A 46 -16.79 -0.66 15.30
CA VAL A 46 -16.72 -0.91 13.87
C VAL A 46 -16.37 -2.36 13.60
N ASN A 47 -17.04 -2.96 12.61
CA ASN A 47 -16.69 -4.29 12.17
C ASN A 47 -15.36 -4.27 11.39
N LYS A 48 -14.35 -4.97 11.90
CA LYS A 48 -13.03 -5.10 11.24
C LYS A 48 -13.12 -5.63 9.80
N GLN A 49 -14.11 -6.46 9.50
CA GLN A 49 -14.31 -6.96 8.13
C GLN A 49 -14.77 -5.86 7.17
N ASP A 50 -15.50 -4.86 7.66
CA ASP A 50 -15.98 -3.74 6.85
C ASP A 50 -14.85 -2.74 6.57
N LEU A 51 -13.95 -2.53 7.54
CA LEU A 51 -12.73 -1.70 7.39
C LEU A 51 -11.73 -2.25 6.37
N MET A 52 -11.67 -3.59 6.23
CA MET A 52 -10.70 -4.28 5.37
C MET A 52 -11.28 -4.65 4.01
N LYS A 53 -12.46 -4.13 3.64
CA LYS A 53 -13.06 -4.44 2.34
C LYS A 53 -12.21 -3.83 1.22
N PRO A 54 -11.70 -4.66 0.29
CA PRO A 54 -10.98 -4.13 -0.85
C PRO A 54 -11.92 -3.28 -1.70
N GLY A 55 -11.49 -2.06 -2.01
CA GLY A 55 -12.11 -1.19 -3.00
C GLY A 55 -11.82 -1.63 -4.42
N LYS A 56 -12.43 -0.98 -5.41
CA LYS A 56 -12.14 -1.26 -6.84
C LYS A 56 -10.85 -0.59 -7.31
N GLY A 57 -10.38 0.42 -6.59
CA GLY A 57 -9.19 1.24 -6.87
C GLY A 57 -8.00 0.94 -5.98
N GLY A 58 -7.86 -0.30 -5.51
CA GLY A 58 -6.62 -0.77 -4.88
C GLY A 58 -6.44 -0.36 -3.42
N MET A 59 -5.18 -0.30 -2.98
CA MET A 59 -4.83 -0.03 -1.57
C MET A 59 -5.25 1.36 -1.09
N SER A 60 -5.22 2.39 -1.94
CA SER A 60 -5.65 3.73 -1.56
C SER A 60 -7.15 3.78 -1.23
N GLU A 61 -7.97 3.16 -2.07
CA GLU A 61 -9.43 3.11 -1.86
C GLU A 61 -9.81 2.31 -0.61
N MET A 62 -8.99 1.33 -0.21
CA MET A 62 -9.20 0.59 1.04
C MET A 62 -9.18 1.54 2.25
N PHE A 63 -8.22 2.46 2.34
CA PHE A 63 -8.18 3.42 3.45
C PHE A 63 -9.31 4.45 3.37
N SER A 64 -9.67 4.93 2.19
CA SER A 64 -10.83 5.82 2.03
C SER A 64 -12.14 5.14 2.46
N ASN A 65 -12.33 3.87 2.10
CA ASN A 65 -13.49 3.08 2.54
C ASN A 65 -13.50 2.90 4.06
N ALA A 66 -12.35 2.70 4.68
CA ALA A 66 -12.25 2.64 6.13
C ALA A 66 -12.77 3.92 6.77
N LEU A 67 -12.41 5.10 6.25
CA LEU A 67 -12.95 6.39 6.74
C LEU A 67 -14.47 6.47 6.61
N THR A 68 -15.04 6.03 5.49
CA THR A 68 -16.51 5.96 5.32
C THR A 68 -17.18 5.06 6.36
N GLU A 69 -16.56 3.95 6.76
CA GLU A 69 -17.09 3.12 7.85
C GLU A 69 -16.97 3.81 9.22
N LEU A 70 -15.92 4.62 9.46
CA LEU A 70 -15.81 5.44 10.66
C LEU A 70 -16.90 6.52 10.72
N GLU A 71 -17.24 7.13 9.59
CA GLU A 71 -18.35 8.09 9.47
C GLU A 71 -19.69 7.44 9.83
N LYS A 72 -19.96 6.24 9.28
CA LYS A 72 -21.18 5.48 9.59
C LYS A 72 -21.29 5.10 11.06
N ALA A 73 -20.15 4.83 11.71
CA ALA A 73 -20.06 4.54 13.13
C ALA A 73 -20.08 5.80 14.02
N GLY A 74 -20.06 7.00 13.45
CA GLY A 74 -20.08 8.26 14.19
C GLY A 74 -18.80 8.56 14.94
N ILE A 75 -17.67 8.01 14.51
CA ILE A 75 -16.35 8.18 15.15
C ILE A 75 -15.29 8.81 14.24
N ALA A 76 -15.69 9.30 13.07
CA ALA A 76 -14.79 9.97 12.13
C ALA A 76 -14.11 11.22 12.74
N ASP A 77 -14.85 12.05 13.47
CA ASP A 77 -14.29 13.26 14.12
C ASP A 77 -13.24 12.93 15.21
N ASP A 78 -13.43 11.81 15.91
CA ASP A 78 -12.46 11.32 16.90
C ASP A 78 -11.17 10.89 16.18
N PHE A 79 -11.29 10.18 15.05
CA PHE A 79 -10.15 9.75 14.24
C PHE A 79 -9.41 10.94 13.61
N GLU A 80 -10.16 11.88 13.03
CA GLU A 80 -9.68 13.16 12.49
C GLU A 80 -8.81 13.90 13.52
N SER A 81 -9.23 13.90 14.78
CA SER A 81 -8.47 14.51 15.88
C SER A 81 -7.16 13.79 16.21
N VAL A 82 -7.10 12.46 16.02
CA VAL A 82 -5.87 11.68 16.23
C VAL A 82 -4.84 12.01 15.18
N VAL A 83 -5.21 11.97 13.90
CA VAL A 83 -4.28 12.21 12.78
C VAL A 83 -3.82 13.67 12.72
N LYS A 84 -4.68 14.64 13.06
CA LYS A 84 -4.30 16.05 13.16
C LYS A 84 -3.20 16.30 14.19
N LYS A 85 -3.21 15.58 15.32
CA LYS A 85 -2.12 15.65 16.32
C LYS A 85 -0.79 15.14 15.79
N GLN A 86 -0.80 14.33 14.74
CA GLN A 86 0.40 13.85 14.05
C GLN A 86 0.86 14.80 12.93
N GLY A 87 0.18 15.93 12.74
CA GLY A 87 0.53 16.93 11.74
C GLY A 87 -0.08 16.68 10.35
N TYR A 88 -1.17 15.92 10.28
CA TYR A 88 -2.00 15.83 9.08
C TYR A 88 -3.03 16.95 9.04
N ASP A 89 -3.37 17.41 7.83
CA ASP A 89 -4.43 18.41 7.63
C ASP A 89 -5.83 17.76 7.77
N SER A 90 -5.94 16.48 7.43
CA SER A 90 -7.17 15.68 7.58
C SER A 90 -6.90 14.17 7.60
N SER A 91 -7.93 13.39 7.95
CA SER A 91 -7.93 11.93 7.88
C SER A 91 -7.87 11.38 6.47
N GLU A 92 -8.39 12.09 5.48
CA GLU A 92 -8.21 11.77 4.06
C GLU A 92 -6.73 11.89 3.67
N ALA A 93 -6.05 12.97 4.07
CA ALA A 93 -4.61 13.11 3.81
C ALA A 93 -3.78 12.01 4.48
N TRP A 94 -4.22 11.53 5.65
CA TRP A 94 -3.60 10.36 6.30
C TRP A 94 -3.88 9.06 5.55
N ALA A 95 -5.09 8.89 5.03
CA ALA A 95 -5.49 7.71 4.26
C ALA A 95 -4.72 7.61 2.93
N ASP A 96 -4.53 8.74 2.25
CA ASP A 96 -3.76 8.82 1.01
C ASP A 96 -2.29 8.43 1.24
N ASP A 97 -1.62 9.07 2.21
CA ASP A 97 -0.26 8.70 2.61
C ASP A 97 -0.18 7.20 3.01
N SER A 98 -1.18 6.69 3.74
CA SER A 98 -1.23 5.28 4.16
C SER A 98 -1.34 4.32 2.97
N GLY A 99 -2.13 4.65 1.96
CA GLY A 99 -2.27 3.87 0.74
C GLY A 99 -0.95 3.79 -0.03
N GLU A 100 -0.36 4.95 -0.33
CA GLU A 100 0.89 5.06 -1.10
C GLU A 100 2.06 4.39 -0.38
N ILE A 101 2.22 4.66 0.92
CA ILE A 101 3.33 4.12 1.71
C ILE A 101 3.18 2.61 1.92
N THR A 102 1.96 2.12 2.18
CA THR A 102 1.72 0.68 2.30
C THR A 102 2.00 -0.02 0.97
N LEU A 103 1.58 0.57 -0.16
CA LEU A 103 1.86 0.02 -1.47
C LEU A 103 3.36 -0.01 -1.76
N ALA A 104 4.11 1.05 -1.44
CA ALA A 104 5.56 1.08 -1.58
C ALA A 104 6.26 0.06 -0.69
N TYR A 105 5.79 -0.12 0.55
CA TYR A 105 6.25 -1.18 1.46
C TYR A 105 6.01 -2.58 0.87
N LEU A 106 4.80 -2.86 0.37
CA LEU A 106 4.47 -4.15 -0.26
C LEU A 106 5.33 -4.40 -1.49
N ALA A 107 5.47 -3.39 -2.35
CA ALA A 107 6.27 -3.49 -3.55
C ALA A 107 7.75 -3.72 -3.29
N THR A 108 8.24 -3.30 -2.11
CA THR A 108 9.63 -3.49 -1.69
C THR A 108 9.84 -4.82 -0.98
N THR A 109 8.91 -5.26 -0.14
CA THR A 109 9.06 -6.47 0.70
C THR A 109 8.58 -7.75 0.04
N MET A 110 7.67 -7.63 -0.92
CA MET A 110 7.08 -8.75 -1.67
C MET A 110 7.67 -8.91 -3.07
N GLU A 111 8.66 -8.10 -3.44
CA GLU A 111 9.38 -8.24 -4.71
C GLU A 111 9.92 -9.68 -4.87
N GLY A 112 9.60 -10.31 -5.98
CA GLY A 112 9.96 -11.71 -6.26
C GLY A 112 9.18 -12.77 -5.46
N LYS A 113 8.26 -12.39 -4.56
CA LYS A 113 7.39 -13.31 -3.79
C LYS A 113 5.97 -13.40 -4.35
N ILE A 114 5.50 -12.38 -5.06
CA ILE A 114 4.18 -12.37 -5.70
C ILE A 114 4.22 -13.26 -6.97
N PRO A 115 3.18 -14.06 -7.26
CA PRO A 115 3.09 -14.76 -8.53
C PRO A 115 3.23 -13.81 -9.73
N SER A 116 3.94 -14.24 -10.77
CA SER A 116 4.05 -13.44 -11.99
C SER A 116 2.66 -13.17 -12.60
N ARG A 117 2.45 -11.99 -13.18
CA ARG A 117 1.23 -11.63 -13.94
C ARG A 117 0.79 -12.75 -14.89
N ALA A 118 1.72 -13.26 -15.70
CA ALA A 118 1.44 -14.34 -16.66
C ALA A 118 0.91 -15.64 -16.01
N ALA A 119 1.34 -15.95 -14.79
CA ALA A 119 0.82 -17.10 -14.04
C ALA A 119 -0.63 -16.90 -13.61
N ILE A 120 -0.98 -15.69 -13.17
CA ILE A 120 -2.37 -15.34 -12.79
C ILE A 120 -3.28 -15.28 -14.02
N GLU A 121 -2.83 -14.68 -15.12
CA GLU A 121 -3.58 -14.66 -16.39
C GLU A 121 -3.85 -16.09 -16.92
N LYS A 122 -2.87 -16.98 -16.80
CA LYS A 122 -3.06 -18.40 -17.13
C LYS A 122 -4.12 -19.06 -16.25
N GLN A 123 -4.10 -18.80 -14.94
CA GLN A 123 -5.13 -19.32 -14.03
C GLN A 123 -6.52 -18.76 -14.37
N LEU A 124 -6.61 -17.50 -14.78
CA LEU A 124 -7.86 -16.87 -15.22
C LEU A 124 -8.45 -17.62 -16.43
N GLY A 125 -7.62 -17.91 -17.44
CA GLY A 125 -8.02 -18.70 -18.60
C GLY A 125 -8.46 -20.13 -18.24
N GLN A 126 -7.83 -20.75 -17.23
CA GLN A 126 -8.24 -22.07 -16.72
C GLN A 126 -9.61 -22.01 -16.02
N VAL A 127 -9.86 -20.96 -15.23
CA VAL A 127 -11.17 -20.72 -14.61
C VAL A 127 -12.25 -20.53 -15.67
N ASP A 128 -11.96 -19.75 -16.72
CA ASP A 128 -12.89 -19.51 -17.82
C ASP A 128 -13.25 -20.80 -18.57
N ALA A 129 -12.26 -21.64 -18.86
CA ALA A 129 -12.44 -22.93 -19.53
C ALA A 129 -13.00 -24.04 -18.62
N SER A 130 -13.05 -23.83 -17.29
CA SER A 130 -13.48 -24.87 -16.35
C SER A 130 -14.99 -25.20 -16.45
N PRO A 131 -15.40 -26.43 -16.10
CA PRO A 131 -16.82 -26.81 -16.03
C PRO A 131 -17.52 -26.32 -14.74
N LEU A 132 -16.94 -25.35 -14.02
CA LEU A 132 -17.51 -24.83 -12.78
C LEU A 132 -18.85 -24.10 -13.00
N PRO A 133 -19.77 -24.14 -12.02
CA PRO A 133 -20.97 -23.33 -12.04
C PRO A 133 -20.66 -21.84 -12.20
N ALA A 134 -21.54 -21.09 -12.88
CA ALA A 134 -21.32 -19.69 -13.21
C ALA A 134 -21.00 -18.81 -11.98
N ALA A 135 -21.74 -18.99 -10.88
CA ALA A 135 -21.52 -18.23 -9.65
C ALA A 135 -20.11 -18.48 -9.07
N GLN A 136 -19.67 -19.73 -9.03
CA GLN A 136 -18.35 -20.10 -8.52
C GLN A 136 -17.23 -19.60 -9.45
N LYS A 137 -17.43 -19.72 -10.77
CA LYS A 137 -16.51 -19.19 -11.78
C LYS A 137 -16.33 -17.68 -11.64
N ASN A 138 -17.42 -16.95 -11.45
CA ASN A 138 -17.38 -15.48 -11.26
C ASN A 138 -16.66 -15.10 -9.96
N MET A 139 -16.89 -15.82 -8.87
CA MET A 139 -16.16 -15.58 -7.62
C MET A 139 -14.65 -15.76 -7.80
N MET A 140 -14.22 -16.85 -8.44
CA MET A 140 -12.81 -17.11 -8.70
C MET A 140 -12.21 -16.07 -9.67
N ARG A 141 -12.96 -15.68 -10.71
CA ARG A 141 -12.55 -14.64 -11.66
C ARG A 141 -12.27 -13.33 -10.93
N ASN A 142 -13.22 -12.85 -10.13
CA ASN A 142 -13.09 -11.60 -9.40
C ASN A 142 -11.87 -11.60 -8.46
N MET A 143 -11.58 -12.73 -7.81
CA MET A 143 -10.40 -12.87 -6.94
C MET A 143 -9.09 -12.74 -7.74
N LEU A 144 -8.99 -13.43 -8.88
CA LEU A 144 -7.81 -13.40 -9.75
C LEU A 144 -7.63 -12.02 -10.41
N GLU A 145 -8.72 -11.37 -10.83
CA GLU A 145 -8.70 -9.99 -11.33
C GLU A 145 -8.23 -9.01 -10.25
N GLY A 146 -8.70 -9.15 -9.00
CA GLY A 146 -8.19 -8.37 -7.88
C GLY A 146 -6.69 -8.57 -7.65
N THR A 147 -6.20 -9.81 -7.82
CA THR A 147 -4.78 -10.12 -7.72
C THR A 147 -3.97 -9.45 -8.84
N LEU A 148 -4.51 -9.42 -10.07
CA LEU A 148 -3.90 -8.70 -11.20
C LEU A 148 -3.84 -7.20 -10.96
N SER A 149 -4.87 -6.60 -10.35
CA SER A 149 -4.85 -5.19 -9.97
C SER A 149 -3.72 -4.89 -8.99
N MET A 150 -3.60 -5.70 -7.93
CA MET A 150 -2.54 -5.56 -6.94
C MET A 150 -1.14 -5.71 -7.56
N ILE A 151 -0.94 -6.70 -8.43
CA ILE A 151 0.32 -6.86 -9.18
C ILE A 151 0.62 -5.60 -9.98
N SER A 152 -0.38 -5.06 -10.67
CA SER A 152 -0.22 -3.84 -11.47
C SER A 152 0.16 -2.63 -10.63
N GLU A 153 -0.47 -2.44 -9.47
CA GLU A 153 -0.15 -1.36 -8.54
C GLU A 153 1.29 -1.47 -8.04
N VAL A 154 1.71 -2.67 -7.61
CA VAL A 154 3.07 -2.95 -7.13
C VAL A 154 4.14 -2.76 -8.22
N GLU A 155 3.85 -3.20 -9.44
CA GLU A 155 4.73 -3.03 -10.61
C GLU A 155 4.92 -1.55 -10.95
N ASN A 156 3.90 -0.72 -10.74
CA ASN A 156 3.91 0.70 -11.05
C ASN A 156 4.55 1.59 -9.97
N VAL A 157 4.84 1.07 -8.78
CA VAL A 157 5.50 1.85 -7.72
C VAL A 157 6.86 2.38 -8.20
N PRO A 158 7.11 3.70 -8.12
CA PRO A 158 8.41 4.28 -8.46
C PRO A 158 9.56 3.66 -7.69
N SER A 159 10.68 3.40 -8.37
CA SER A 159 11.88 2.87 -7.72
C SER A 159 12.45 3.81 -6.65
N GLY A 160 12.21 5.12 -6.79
CA GLY A 160 12.56 6.12 -5.77
C GLY A 160 11.78 5.92 -4.47
N ASP A 161 10.50 5.57 -4.54
CA ASP A 161 9.66 5.31 -3.37
C ASP A 161 10.07 4.02 -2.67
N LYS A 162 10.36 2.97 -3.44
CA LYS A 162 10.92 1.71 -2.88
C LYS A 162 12.23 1.98 -2.14
N ALA A 163 13.13 2.77 -2.73
CA ALA A 163 14.39 3.15 -2.10
C ALA A 163 14.19 4.04 -0.85
N LEU A 164 13.20 4.93 -0.88
CA LEU A 164 12.85 5.80 0.24
C LEU A 164 12.32 5.02 1.44
N ILE A 165 11.50 3.99 1.20
CA ILE A 165 10.87 3.17 2.26
C ILE A 165 11.85 2.19 2.90
N GLN A 166 12.86 1.69 2.17
CA GLN A 166 13.86 0.72 2.66
C GLN A 166 14.35 0.96 4.11
N PRO A 167 14.85 2.15 4.50
CA PRO A 167 15.32 2.38 5.86
C PRO A 167 14.23 2.31 6.95
N TYR A 168 12.95 2.42 6.57
CA TYR A 168 11.82 2.43 7.49
C TYR A 168 11.16 1.05 7.66
N ILE A 169 11.42 0.08 6.77
CA ILE A 169 10.77 -1.25 6.77
C ILE A 169 10.74 -1.89 8.15
N LYS A 170 11.89 -1.97 8.84
CA LYS A 170 11.96 -2.59 10.16
C LYS A 170 11.05 -1.89 11.19
N LYS A 171 10.97 -0.56 11.14
CA LYS A 171 10.11 0.21 12.05
C LYS A 171 8.64 0.00 11.73
N ILE A 172 8.30 -0.10 10.45
CA ILE A 172 6.95 -0.44 9.97
C ILE A 172 6.54 -1.84 10.45
N GLU A 173 7.41 -2.84 10.25
CA GLU A 173 7.19 -4.22 10.68
C GLU A 173 7.03 -4.36 12.20
N GLN A 174 7.78 -3.58 12.99
CA GLN A 174 7.63 -3.58 14.45
C GLN A 174 6.24 -3.15 14.90
N GLN A 175 5.63 -2.18 14.21
CA GLN A 175 4.28 -1.73 14.51
C GLN A 175 3.24 -2.80 14.11
N PHE A 176 3.39 -3.40 12.92
CA PHE A 176 2.51 -4.51 12.51
C PHE A 176 2.65 -5.76 13.38
N GLY A 177 3.84 -6.04 13.93
CA GLY A 177 4.13 -7.20 14.76
C GLY A 177 3.71 -7.08 16.24
N HIS A 178 3.20 -5.93 16.69
CA HIS A 178 2.64 -5.74 18.03
C HIS A 178 1.12 -5.97 18.08
N ALA A 179 0.48 -6.35 16.97
CA ALA A 179 -0.94 -6.71 16.90
C ALA A 179 -1.26 -8.12 17.49
N HIS A 180 -0.65 -8.49 18.62
CA HIS A 180 -0.82 -9.79 19.28
C HIS A 180 -1.58 -9.69 20.61
#